data_AF-A0A9P9II39-F1
#
_entry.id   AF-A0A9P9II39-F1
#
_cell.length_a   1.000
_cell.length_b   1.000
_cell.length_c   1.000
_cell.angle_alpha   90.00
_cell.angle_beta   90.00
_cell.angle_gamma   90.00
#
_symmetry.space_group_name_H-M   'P 1'
#
loop_
_entity.id
_entity.type
_entity.pdbx_description
1 polymer ?
#
loop_
_entity_poly.entity_id
_entity_poly.type
_entity_poly.pdbx_seq_one_letter_code
_entity_poly.pdbx_strand_id
1 'polypeptide(L)'
;MPPKSSTKPSSDDNREGATSTQSSAPLHKRPLETFEPASELALVKRAKVKRAKVERAKLEPSIEEPSIESDSKPKPRLKLSDLEFDYDRTQLRDQRPTPGRENRPRLEDSDIDFDELKTRFSMPWLDKPKGNGSDEYEDPTYVFHDLHVCHKKGPNGSPTYDNAGYQLDWKKVDKWMKPAGYSKRGAMSGMNRALKVAKDLEELLYSVFFVNGKGPDGADAIHVKGYVLDHMSKDLGIPWHQMKLKKHILAWQKKGFLQQDANTWWRQPNEEEKKRMTKMMTGSILRKDF
;
A
#
# COMPACT_ATOMS: atom_id res chain seq x y z
N MET A 1 -15.41 -60.65 59.20
CA MET A 1 -14.00 -60.65 59.65
C MET A 1 -13.28 -59.51 58.94
N PRO A 2 -12.57 -58.63 59.69
CA PRO A 2 -11.95 -57.39 59.22
C PRO A 2 -10.43 -57.60 58.93
N PRO A 3 -9.62 -56.57 58.62
CA PRO A 3 -9.31 -55.40 59.48
C PRO A 3 -9.80 -54.08 58.84
N LYS A 4 -10.41 -53.12 59.56
CA LYS A 4 -9.87 -52.22 60.62
C LYS A 4 -8.67 -51.41 60.10
N SER A 5 -8.54 -50.09 60.23
CA SER A 5 -9.29 -49.04 60.94
C SER A 5 -8.53 -47.72 60.76
N SER A 6 -9.26 -46.60 60.82
CA SER A 6 -8.91 -45.31 61.47
C SER A 6 -7.74 -44.48 60.89
N THR A 7 -7.72 -43.14 60.83
CA THR A 7 -8.41 -42.11 61.62
C THR A 7 -8.27 -40.75 60.89
N LYS A 8 -9.30 -39.90 60.95
CA LYS A 8 -9.31 -38.43 60.72
C LYS A 8 -8.78 -37.70 62.01
N PRO A 9 -9.01 -36.38 62.24
CA PRO A 9 -8.61 -35.11 61.58
C PRO A 9 -7.97 -34.11 62.61
N SER A 10 -8.05 -32.79 62.35
CA SER A 10 -8.01 -31.60 63.27
C SER A 10 -6.84 -30.64 62.98
N SER A 11 -7.13 -29.38 62.58
CA SER A 11 -7.37 -28.17 63.40
C SER A 11 -6.06 -27.61 63.98
N ASP A 12 -5.79 -26.33 64.11
CA ASP A 12 -6.50 -25.07 63.88
C ASP A 12 -5.44 -23.95 63.99
N ASP A 13 -5.88 -22.72 63.76
CA ASP A 13 -5.36 -21.49 64.37
C ASP A 13 -4.12 -20.80 63.76
N ASN A 14 -4.31 -19.65 63.09
CA ASN A 14 -4.40 -18.25 63.63
C ASN A 14 -2.98 -17.63 63.68
N ARG A 15 -2.66 -16.36 63.41
CA ARG A 15 -3.34 -15.04 63.41
C ARG A 15 -2.18 -14.05 63.07
N GLU A 16 -2.24 -13.03 62.23
CA GLU A 16 -2.62 -11.61 62.42
C GLU A 16 -2.01 -10.86 61.21
N GLY A 17 -2.72 -9.97 60.50
CA GLY A 17 -2.91 -8.55 60.86
C GLY A 17 -1.84 -7.71 60.13
N ALA A 18 -2.17 -6.90 59.12
CA ALA A 18 -2.75 -5.58 59.36
C ALA A 18 -3.60 -5.05 58.20
N THR A 19 -4.69 -4.41 58.61
CA THR A 19 -5.74 -3.67 57.91
C THR A 19 -5.37 -2.21 57.64
N SER A 20 -6.01 -1.60 56.61
CA SER A 20 -6.67 -0.27 56.69
C SER A 20 -7.33 0.03 55.31
N THR A 21 -8.61 -0.26 55.12
CA THR A 21 -9.82 0.57 55.36
C THR A 21 -10.10 1.65 54.29
N GLN A 22 -11.05 1.27 53.41
CA GLN A 22 -12.17 1.98 52.76
C GLN A 22 -12.28 3.51 52.82
N SER A 23 -12.67 4.12 51.68
CA SER A 23 -13.80 5.07 51.62
C SER A 23 -14.29 5.30 50.16
N SER A 24 -15.57 5.63 50.04
CA SER A 24 -16.46 5.53 48.87
C SER A 24 -16.86 6.88 48.24
N ALA A 25 -16.87 6.94 46.89
CA ALA A 25 -17.70 7.75 45.95
C ALA A 25 -17.70 9.31 46.05
N PRO A 26 -18.20 10.14 45.07
CA PRO A 26 -18.93 9.86 43.81
C PRO A 26 -18.50 10.64 42.53
N LEU A 27 -19.26 10.42 41.44
CA LEU A 27 -19.26 11.02 40.08
C LEU A 27 -18.71 12.45 39.90
N HIS A 28 -18.06 12.72 38.74
CA HIS A 28 -18.39 13.88 37.89
C HIS A 28 -18.07 13.68 36.39
N LYS A 29 -18.95 14.24 35.55
CA LYS A 29 -19.02 14.18 34.09
C LYS A 29 -18.19 15.32 33.45
N ARG A 30 -17.35 15.01 32.44
CA ARG A 30 -16.92 15.84 31.26
C ARG A 30 -16.27 17.23 31.54
N PRO A 31 -15.54 17.88 30.59
CA PRO A 31 -15.62 17.79 29.11
C PRO A 31 -14.28 17.57 28.38
N LEU A 32 -14.32 16.97 27.17
CA LEU A 32 -13.93 17.61 25.91
C LEU A 32 -13.23 18.97 26.05
N GLU A 33 -11.90 18.95 25.95
CA GLU A 33 -11.13 20.11 25.51
C GLU A 33 -10.45 19.79 24.19
N THR A 34 -10.94 20.49 23.17
CA THR A 34 -10.23 20.92 21.98
C THR A 34 -8.82 21.39 22.32
N PHE A 35 -7.81 20.71 21.80
CA PHE A 35 -6.47 21.27 21.69
C PHE A 35 -6.21 21.64 20.23
N GLU A 36 -6.42 22.92 19.92
CA GLU A 36 -5.58 23.59 18.92
C GLU A 36 -4.19 23.80 19.53
N PRO A 37 -3.09 23.59 18.78
CA PRO A 37 -1.84 24.22 19.13
C PRO A 37 -1.70 25.53 18.36
N ALA A 38 -1.71 26.58 19.19
CA ALA A 38 -1.25 27.93 18.95
C ALA A 38 -0.01 28.03 18.03
N SER A 39 -0.08 29.07 17.20
CA SER A 39 1.03 29.91 16.77
C SER A 39 2.07 30.16 17.87
N GLU A 40 3.36 30.03 17.57
CA GLU A 40 4.30 31.16 17.51
C GLU A 40 5.77 30.70 17.30
N LEU A 41 6.39 31.37 16.34
CA LEU A 41 7.78 31.88 16.30
C LEU A 41 8.96 31.01 16.74
N ALA A 42 9.86 30.77 15.78
CA ALA A 42 11.26 31.17 15.92
C ALA A 42 11.93 31.39 14.54
N LEU A 43 12.15 32.66 14.21
CA LEU A 43 13.08 33.13 13.17
C LEU A 43 14.53 32.80 13.56
N VAL A 44 15.31 32.16 12.67
CA VAL A 44 16.78 32.30 12.68
C VAL A 44 17.34 32.42 11.26
N LYS A 45 17.51 33.69 10.86
CA LYS A 45 18.66 34.33 10.20
C LYS A 45 19.39 33.61 9.05
N ARG A 46 19.14 34.14 7.85
CA ARG A 46 20.02 34.13 6.66
C ARG A 46 21.42 34.67 6.97
N ALA A 47 22.45 33.94 6.56
CA ALA A 47 23.80 34.48 6.36
C ALA A 47 24.10 34.55 4.85
N LYS A 48 24.35 35.77 4.37
CA LYS A 48 24.76 36.10 3.00
C LYS A 48 26.25 35.74 2.83
N VAL A 49 26.60 34.91 1.86
CA VAL A 49 27.98 34.79 1.37
C VAL A 49 28.08 35.46 0.01
N LYS A 50 29.09 36.32 -0.08
CA LYS A 50 29.34 37.31 -1.13
C LYS A 50 29.79 36.64 -2.43
N ARG A 51 29.23 37.09 -3.56
CA ARG A 51 29.74 36.84 -4.91
C ARG A 51 31.09 37.55 -5.07
N ALA A 52 32.12 36.82 -5.47
CA ALA A 52 33.32 37.39 -6.08
C ALA A 52 33.19 37.31 -7.60
N LYS A 53 33.44 38.44 -8.25
CA LYS A 53 33.39 38.69 -9.69
C LYS A 53 34.84 38.57 -10.20
N VAL A 54 35.12 37.65 -11.13
CA VAL A 54 36.36 37.66 -11.91
C VAL A 54 35.97 37.67 -13.38
N GLU A 55 36.48 38.67 -14.08
CA GLU A 55 36.20 38.98 -15.47
C GLU A 55 37.40 38.58 -16.34
N ARG A 56 37.10 37.98 -17.49
CA ARG A 56 37.83 37.95 -18.77
C ARG A 56 39.21 37.29 -18.87
N ALA A 57 39.27 36.26 -19.72
CA ALA A 57 40.21 36.23 -20.84
C ALA A 57 39.62 35.43 -22.01
N LYS A 58 39.70 36.04 -23.20
CA LYS A 58 39.25 35.57 -24.51
C LYS A 58 40.42 34.86 -25.17
N LEU A 59 40.27 33.59 -25.58
CA LEU A 59 41.19 32.88 -26.48
C LEU A 59 40.41 31.75 -27.16
N GLU A 60 40.09 31.96 -28.44
CA GLU A 60 39.71 30.89 -29.37
C GLU A 60 40.98 30.11 -29.79
N PRO A 61 40.84 28.82 -30.05
CA PRO A 61 41.27 28.35 -31.36
C PRO A 61 40.20 27.50 -32.06
N SER A 62 40.06 27.77 -33.35
CA SER A 62 39.27 27.03 -34.32
C SER A 62 39.66 25.55 -34.35
N ILE A 63 38.71 24.68 -34.05
CA ILE A 63 38.74 23.28 -34.45
C ILE A 63 37.55 23.11 -35.40
N GLU A 64 37.86 22.96 -36.70
CA GLU A 64 36.90 22.52 -37.71
C GLU A 64 36.49 21.08 -37.35
N GLU A 65 35.29 20.92 -36.80
CA GLU A 65 34.66 19.61 -36.66
C GLU A 65 34.03 19.22 -38.01
N PRO A 66 34.29 18.00 -38.51
CA PRO A 66 33.56 17.48 -39.65
C PRO A 66 32.11 17.24 -39.23
N SER A 67 31.19 17.92 -39.91
CA SER A 67 29.75 17.77 -39.76
C SER A 67 29.34 16.34 -40.07
N ILE A 68 29.18 15.50 -39.04
CA ILE A 68 28.36 14.31 -39.13
C ILE A 68 26.92 14.79 -39.10
N GLU A 69 26.36 15.01 -40.29
CA GLU A 69 24.91 15.08 -40.49
C GLU A 69 24.31 13.74 -40.04
N SER A 70 23.97 13.64 -38.76
CA SER A 70 23.06 12.59 -38.30
C SER A 70 21.65 13.09 -38.58
N ASP A 71 21.02 12.54 -39.62
CA ASP A 71 19.58 12.56 -39.88
C ASP A 71 18.79 11.80 -38.79
N SER A 72 19.14 12.00 -37.50
CA SER A 72 18.39 11.45 -36.39
C SER A 72 17.28 12.42 -36.03
N LYS A 73 16.06 12.11 -36.47
CA LYS A 73 14.86 12.77 -35.93
C LYS A 73 14.95 12.74 -34.39
N PRO A 74 14.65 13.84 -33.69
CA PRO A 74 14.75 13.87 -32.23
C PRO A 74 13.85 12.79 -31.65
N LYS A 75 14.40 11.95 -30.76
CA LYS A 75 13.65 10.88 -30.11
C LYS A 75 12.40 11.45 -29.41
N PRO A 76 11.23 10.83 -29.53
CA PRO A 76 10.03 11.31 -28.85
C PRO A 76 10.20 11.24 -27.32
N ARG A 77 9.56 12.15 -26.59
CA ARG A 77 9.52 12.09 -25.11
C ARG A 77 8.65 10.91 -24.68
N LEU A 78 9.14 10.09 -23.75
CA LEU A 78 8.38 8.98 -23.15
C LEU A 78 7.11 9.51 -22.45
N LYS A 79 5.98 8.86 -22.70
CA LYS A 79 4.67 9.16 -22.09
C LYS A 79 4.17 7.98 -21.27
N LEU A 80 3.18 8.23 -20.41
CA LEU A 80 2.52 7.18 -19.62
C LEU A 80 1.92 6.06 -20.49
N SER A 81 1.37 6.40 -21.66
CA SER A 81 0.81 5.44 -22.61
C SER A 81 1.84 4.46 -23.15
N ASP A 82 3.11 4.86 -23.22
CA ASP A 82 4.20 4.02 -23.72
C ASP A 82 4.62 2.95 -22.69
N LEU A 83 4.18 3.09 -21.44
CA LEU A 83 4.41 2.15 -20.34
C LEU A 83 3.23 1.20 -20.10
N GLU A 84 2.13 1.36 -20.83
CA GLU A 84 0.92 0.55 -20.66
C GLU A 84 1.07 -0.84 -21.29
N PHE A 85 0.59 -1.86 -20.57
CA PHE A 85 0.56 -3.24 -21.05
C PHE A 85 -0.74 -3.93 -20.63
N ASP A 86 -1.00 -5.11 -21.21
CA ASP A 86 -2.10 -5.98 -20.77
C ASP A 86 -1.52 -7.27 -20.20
N TYR A 87 -2.17 -7.80 -19.16
CA TYR A 87 -1.80 -9.12 -18.65
C TYR A 87 -2.22 -10.21 -19.63
N ASP A 88 -1.41 -11.27 -19.73
CA ASP A 88 -1.82 -12.48 -20.42
C ASP A 88 -2.87 -13.21 -19.59
N ARG A 89 -4.14 -12.98 -19.96
CA ARG A 89 -5.29 -13.53 -19.26
C ARG A 89 -5.36 -15.04 -19.33
N THR A 90 -4.76 -15.66 -20.35
CA THR A 90 -4.75 -17.12 -20.48
C THR A 90 -3.91 -17.79 -19.39
N GLN A 91 -2.92 -17.08 -18.85
CA GLN A 91 -2.07 -17.53 -17.74
C GLN A 91 -2.71 -17.29 -16.36
N LEU A 92 -3.79 -16.51 -16.27
CA LEU A 92 -4.46 -16.25 -15.00
C LEU A 92 -5.40 -17.40 -14.63
N ARG A 93 -5.38 -17.83 -13.36
CA ARG A 93 -6.37 -18.79 -12.82
C ARG A 93 -7.81 -18.32 -12.98
N ASP A 94 -8.05 -17.03 -12.88
CA ASP A 94 -9.36 -16.43 -13.12
C ASP A 94 -9.24 -15.38 -14.22
N GLN A 95 -9.67 -15.78 -15.42
CA GLN A 95 -9.59 -14.99 -16.64
C GLN A 95 -10.60 -13.86 -16.71
N ARG A 96 -11.49 -13.68 -15.72
CA ARG A 96 -12.49 -12.61 -15.70
C ARG A 96 -11.83 -11.24 -15.43
N PRO A 97 -12.41 -10.14 -15.94
CA PRO A 97 -11.83 -8.81 -15.74
C PRO A 97 -11.88 -8.46 -14.27
N THR A 98 -10.91 -7.66 -13.82
CA THR A 98 -10.89 -7.22 -12.41
C THR A 98 -11.84 -6.04 -12.26
N PRO A 99 -12.87 -6.13 -11.40
CA PRO A 99 -13.80 -5.03 -11.24
C PRO A 99 -13.12 -3.75 -10.77
N GLY A 100 -13.59 -2.60 -11.25
CA GLY A 100 -13.10 -1.27 -10.84
C GLY A 100 -11.77 -0.83 -11.44
N ARG A 101 -11.12 -1.65 -12.27
CA ARG A 101 -9.98 -1.21 -13.08
C ARG A 101 -10.49 -0.46 -14.31
N GLU A 102 -10.13 0.80 -14.43
CA GLU A 102 -10.56 1.69 -15.52
C GLU A 102 -9.47 1.84 -16.60
N ASN A 103 -8.20 1.83 -16.19
CA ASN A 103 -7.06 2.00 -17.11
C ASN A 103 -6.21 0.73 -17.23
N ARG A 104 -5.41 0.67 -18.30
CA ARG A 104 -4.41 -0.39 -18.48
C ARG A 104 -3.33 -0.27 -17.40
N PRO A 105 -2.82 -1.38 -16.86
CA PRO A 105 -1.67 -1.35 -15.98
C PRO A 105 -0.43 -0.80 -16.68
N ARG A 106 0.47 -0.20 -15.89
CA ARG A 106 1.73 0.35 -16.36
C ARG A 106 2.93 -0.36 -15.75
N LEU A 107 4.02 -0.40 -16.51
CA LEU A 107 5.33 -0.83 -16.02
C LEU A 107 5.83 0.15 -14.95
N GLU A 108 6.36 -0.39 -13.86
CA GLU A 108 7.03 0.40 -12.82
C GLU A 108 8.55 0.41 -13.06
N ASP A 109 9.28 1.28 -12.37
CA ASP A 109 10.75 1.37 -12.44
C ASP A 109 11.45 -0.02 -12.35
N SER A 110 10.91 -0.96 -11.57
CA SER A 110 11.47 -2.31 -11.43
C SER A 110 11.17 -3.25 -12.61
N ASP A 111 10.17 -2.94 -13.43
CA ASP A 111 9.74 -3.73 -14.59
C ASP A 111 10.39 -3.24 -15.90
N ILE A 112 11.10 -2.12 -15.84
CA ILE A 112 11.57 -1.37 -17.01
C ILE A 112 13.04 -1.68 -17.29
N ASP A 113 13.32 -2.09 -18.52
CA ASP A 113 14.67 -2.01 -19.08
C ASP A 113 14.93 -0.56 -19.53
N PHE A 114 15.63 0.19 -18.69
CA PHE A 114 15.95 1.59 -18.97
C PHE A 114 16.86 1.76 -20.18
N ASP A 115 17.69 0.76 -20.50
CA ASP A 115 18.59 0.86 -21.65
C ASP A 115 17.81 0.71 -22.95
N GLU A 116 16.84 -0.22 -23.00
CA GLU A 116 15.90 -0.30 -24.12
C GLU A 116 15.12 1.02 -24.28
N LEU A 117 14.57 1.58 -23.20
CA LEU A 117 13.81 2.84 -23.27
C LEU A 117 14.66 4.01 -23.75
N LYS A 118 15.92 4.15 -23.29
CA LYS A 118 16.85 5.20 -23.75
C LYS A 118 17.15 5.09 -25.24
N THR A 119 17.14 3.89 -25.82
CA THR A 119 17.33 3.77 -27.29
C THR A 119 16.16 4.36 -28.05
N ARG A 120 14.93 4.21 -27.54
CA ARG A 120 13.68 4.58 -28.22
C ARG A 120 13.17 5.99 -27.91
N PHE A 121 13.40 6.49 -26.70
CA PHE A 121 12.80 7.72 -26.19
C PHE A 121 13.84 8.73 -25.68
N SER A 122 13.46 10.01 -25.70
CA SER A 122 14.15 11.06 -24.95
C SER A 122 13.63 11.07 -23.51
N MET A 123 14.56 10.96 -22.55
CA MET A 123 14.27 10.90 -21.11
C MET A 123 15.06 11.99 -20.35
N PRO A 124 14.70 13.28 -20.51
CA PRO A 124 15.50 14.42 -20.04
C PRO A 124 15.63 14.55 -18.52
N TRP A 125 14.91 13.75 -17.73
CA TRP A 125 15.01 13.72 -16.27
C TRP A 125 16.16 12.85 -15.76
N LEU A 126 16.66 11.90 -16.57
CA LEU A 126 17.79 11.04 -16.17
C LEU A 126 19.10 11.81 -16.04
N ASP A 127 19.27 12.86 -16.84
CA ASP A 127 20.49 13.66 -16.89
C ASP A 127 20.53 14.78 -15.83
N LYS A 128 19.45 14.98 -15.07
CA LYS A 128 19.37 16.04 -14.07
C LYS A 128 20.03 15.61 -12.76
N PRO A 129 20.83 16.47 -12.11
CA PRO A 129 21.42 16.16 -10.82
C PRO A 129 20.31 15.98 -9.76
N LYS A 130 20.37 14.86 -9.03
CA LYS A 130 19.49 14.58 -7.88
C LYS A 130 19.65 15.71 -6.85
N GLY A 131 18.60 16.48 -6.58
CA GLY A 131 18.65 17.52 -5.53
C GLY A 131 17.73 18.74 -5.69
N ASN A 132 17.18 19.01 -6.88
CA ASN A 132 16.20 20.08 -7.05
C ASN A 132 14.78 19.48 -7.12
N GLY A 133 14.12 19.45 -5.97
CA GLY A 133 12.90 18.67 -5.67
C GLY A 133 11.60 19.03 -6.40
N SER A 134 11.63 19.43 -7.67
CA SER A 134 10.43 19.63 -8.50
C SER A 134 10.30 18.66 -9.67
N ASP A 135 11.40 18.04 -10.11
CA ASP A 135 11.46 17.45 -11.45
C ASP A 135 11.34 15.92 -11.47
N GLU A 136 11.52 15.25 -10.33
CA GLU A 136 11.35 13.78 -10.20
C GLU A 136 9.91 13.34 -10.46
N TYR A 137 8.94 14.25 -10.33
CA TYR A 137 7.53 13.97 -10.56
C TYR A 137 7.10 14.14 -12.02
N GLU A 138 7.97 14.66 -12.89
CA GLU A 138 7.73 14.71 -14.33
C GLU A 138 8.14 13.41 -15.04
N ASP A 139 8.90 12.56 -14.36
CA ASP A 139 9.29 11.24 -14.81
C ASP A 139 8.08 10.29 -14.70
N PRO A 140 7.53 9.77 -15.82
CA PRO A 140 6.43 8.82 -15.80
C PRO A 140 6.83 7.44 -15.26
N THR A 141 8.12 7.11 -15.12
CA THR A 141 8.57 5.82 -14.57
C THR A 141 8.60 5.84 -13.03
N TYR A 142 8.78 7.02 -12.43
CA TYR A 142 8.92 7.19 -10.99
C TYR A 142 7.82 6.50 -10.18
N VAL A 143 8.21 5.69 -9.19
CA VAL A 143 7.30 4.87 -8.35
C VAL A 143 6.12 5.62 -7.71
N PHE A 144 6.24 6.91 -7.41
CA PHE A 144 5.14 7.73 -6.85
C PHE A 144 4.58 8.77 -7.82
N HIS A 145 4.93 8.70 -9.11
CA HIS A 145 4.48 9.64 -10.16
C HIS A 145 2.98 9.95 -10.05
N ASP A 146 2.15 8.91 -10.01
CA ASP A 146 0.69 9.05 -9.96
C ASP A 146 0.19 9.75 -8.70
N LEU A 147 0.85 9.54 -7.56
CA LEU A 147 0.49 10.19 -6.30
C LEU A 147 0.78 11.69 -6.39
N HIS A 148 1.95 12.07 -6.92
CA HIS A 148 2.31 13.47 -7.10
C HIS A 148 1.42 14.17 -8.14
N VAL A 149 1.11 13.50 -9.26
CA VAL A 149 0.17 14.01 -10.26
C VAL A 149 -1.23 14.18 -9.67
N CYS A 150 -1.75 13.18 -8.95
CA CYS A 150 -3.03 13.27 -8.26
C CYS A 150 -3.05 14.45 -7.28
N HIS A 151 -2.04 14.55 -6.41
CA HIS A 151 -1.94 15.63 -5.44
C HIS A 151 -1.90 17.01 -6.10
N LYS A 152 -1.06 17.19 -7.13
CA LYS A 152 -0.89 18.44 -7.89
C LYS A 152 -2.18 18.89 -8.59
N LYS A 153 -2.97 17.95 -9.12
CA LYS A 153 -4.25 18.25 -9.78
C LYS A 153 -5.31 18.79 -8.80
N GLY A 154 -5.20 18.48 -7.51
CA GLY A 154 -6.15 18.94 -6.50
C GLY A 154 -7.47 18.14 -6.45
N PRO A 155 -8.36 18.47 -5.49
CA PRO A 155 -9.59 17.71 -5.24
C PRO A 155 -10.61 17.76 -6.37
N ASN A 156 -10.56 18.82 -7.17
CA ASN A 156 -11.47 19.07 -8.31
C ASN A 156 -10.77 18.81 -9.66
N GLY A 157 -9.57 18.24 -9.64
CA GLY A 157 -8.82 17.92 -10.84
C GLY A 157 -9.38 16.72 -11.59
N SER A 158 -8.88 16.49 -12.80
CA SER A 158 -9.24 15.28 -13.56
C SER A 158 -8.77 14.01 -12.83
N PRO A 159 -9.47 12.87 -13.01
CA PRO A 159 -9.04 11.58 -12.46
C PRO A 159 -7.56 11.27 -12.71
N THR A 160 -6.93 10.64 -11.73
CA THR A 160 -5.60 10.06 -11.85
C THR A 160 -5.68 8.60 -11.44
N TYR A 161 -4.91 7.76 -12.11
CA TYR A 161 -4.95 6.30 -11.98
C TYR A 161 -3.59 5.80 -11.53
N ASP A 162 -3.57 4.83 -10.62
CA ASP A 162 -2.33 4.17 -10.22
C ASP A 162 -1.78 3.24 -11.33
N ASN A 163 -0.60 2.69 -11.12
CA ASN A 163 0.04 1.74 -12.05
C ASN A 163 -0.73 0.42 -12.23
N ALA A 164 -1.72 0.14 -11.38
CA ALA A 164 -2.65 -0.96 -11.55
C ALA A 164 -3.96 -0.54 -12.26
N GLY A 165 -4.07 0.70 -12.71
CA GLY A 165 -5.21 1.20 -13.48
C GLY A 165 -6.46 1.53 -12.66
N TYR A 166 -6.33 1.70 -11.33
CA TYR A 166 -7.44 2.11 -10.46
C TYR A 166 -7.40 3.60 -10.19
N GLN A 167 -8.58 4.24 -10.14
CA GLN A 167 -8.68 5.65 -9.80
C GLN A 167 -8.19 5.89 -8.36
N LEU A 168 -7.32 6.87 -8.19
CA LEU A 168 -6.85 7.33 -6.89
C LEU A 168 -7.88 8.25 -6.21
N ASP A 169 -7.94 8.16 -4.89
CA ASP A 169 -8.71 9.10 -4.07
C ASP A 169 -7.80 10.26 -3.64
N TRP A 170 -8.09 11.45 -4.15
CA TRP A 170 -7.30 12.64 -3.84
C TRP A 170 -7.17 12.89 -2.33
N LYS A 171 -8.22 12.68 -1.51
CA LYS A 171 -8.14 12.91 -0.06
C LYS A 171 -7.22 11.90 0.62
N LYS A 172 -7.22 10.65 0.16
CA LYS A 172 -6.31 9.62 0.67
C LYS A 172 -4.87 9.93 0.27
N VAL A 173 -4.65 10.39 -0.96
CA VAL A 173 -3.33 10.82 -1.45
C VAL A 173 -2.82 12.06 -0.70
N ASP A 174 -3.64 13.11 -0.54
CA ASP A 174 -3.30 14.31 0.24
C ASP A 174 -2.91 13.96 1.68
N LYS A 175 -3.65 13.06 2.32
CA LYS A 175 -3.29 12.57 3.65
C LYS A 175 -1.96 11.80 3.65
N TRP A 176 -1.70 10.99 2.63
CA TRP A 176 -0.46 10.20 2.51
C TRP A 176 0.76 11.09 2.24
N MET A 177 0.59 12.17 1.49
CA MET A 177 1.63 13.15 1.15
C MET A 177 2.07 14.03 2.33
N LYS A 178 1.27 14.10 3.39
CA LYS A 178 1.61 14.88 4.59
C LYS A 178 2.68 14.17 5.41
N PRO A 179 3.71 14.89 5.89
CA PRO A 179 4.70 14.30 6.78
C PRO A 179 4.00 13.80 8.04
N ALA A 180 4.17 12.51 8.34
CA ALA A 180 3.65 11.90 9.55
C ALA A 180 4.77 11.76 10.58
N GLY A 181 4.51 12.18 11.83
CA GLY A 181 5.43 11.94 12.94
C GLY A 181 5.56 10.44 13.19
N TYR A 182 6.80 9.93 13.18
CA TYR A 182 7.06 8.53 13.50
C TYR A 182 7.18 8.33 15.01
N SER A 183 6.42 7.38 15.55
CA SER A 183 6.58 6.88 16.91
C SER A 183 6.65 5.37 16.88
N LYS A 184 7.73 4.79 17.41
CA LYS A 184 7.92 3.33 17.47
C LYS A 184 6.77 2.63 18.19
N ARG A 185 6.27 3.21 19.29
CA ARG A 185 5.13 2.65 20.05
C ARG A 185 3.84 2.69 19.24
N GLY A 186 3.59 3.80 18.55
CA GLY A 186 2.44 3.93 17.65
C GLY A 186 2.49 2.92 16.51
N ALA A 187 3.66 2.77 15.87
CA ALA A 187 3.89 1.80 14.81
C ALA A 187 3.66 0.35 15.28
N MET A 188 4.24 -0.05 16.43
CA MET A 188 4.06 -1.39 16.99
C MET A 188 2.60 -1.67 17.38
N SER A 189 1.92 -0.71 18.02
CA SER A 189 0.50 -0.87 18.36
C SER A 189 -0.37 -0.98 17.11
N GLY A 190 -0.07 -0.22 16.06
CA GLY A 190 -0.74 -0.30 14.76
C GLY A 190 -0.55 -1.67 14.10
N MET A 191 0.69 -2.17 14.10
CA MET A 191 1.02 -3.50 13.57
C MET A 191 0.28 -4.61 14.31
N ASN A 192 0.29 -4.61 15.64
CA ASN A 192 -0.41 -5.63 16.44
C ASN A 192 -1.92 -5.64 16.15
N ARG A 193 -2.53 -4.46 16.05
CA ARG A 193 -3.95 -4.34 15.67
C ARG A 193 -4.20 -4.88 14.26
N ALA A 194 -3.33 -4.55 13.31
CA ALA A 194 -3.45 -5.02 11.93
C ALA A 194 -3.32 -6.55 11.83
N LEU A 195 -2.39 -7.16 12.57
CA LEU A 195 -2.21 -8.62 12.63
C LEU A 195 -3.45 -9.32 13.18
N LYS A 196 -4.05 -8.80 14.27
CA LYS A 196 -5.28 -9.35 14.82
C LYS A 196 -6.43 -9.31 13.80
N VAL A 197 -6.64 -8.14 13.17
CA VAL A 197 -7.68 -7.97 12.14
C VAL A 197 -7.41 -8.87 10.93
N ALA A 198 -6.15 -9.07 10.55
CA ALA A 198 -5.78 -9.95 9.44
C ALA A 198 -6.11 -11.41 9.75
N LYS A 199 -5.83 -11.87 10.98
CA LYS A 199 -6.11 -13.24 11.44
C LYS A 199 -7.61 -13.53 11.53
N ASP A 200 -8.36 -12.69 12.25
CA ASP A 200 -9.82 -12.84 12.41
C ASP A 200 -10.52 -12.94 11.04
N LEU A 201 -9.96 -12.24 10.07
CA LEU A 201 -10.48 -12.21 8.74
C LEU A 201 -10.07 -13.41 7.89
N GLU A 202 -8.83 -13.85 8.00
CA GLU A 202 -8.37 -15.06 7.33
C GLU A 202 -9.25 -16.25 7.73
N GLU A 203 -9.52 -16.40 9.03
CA GLU A 203 -10.42 -17.43 9.56
C GLU A 203 -11.83 -17.32 8.94
N LEU A 204 -12.41 -16.12 8.90
CA LEU A 204 -13.71 -15.89 8.27
C LEU A 204 -13.69 -16.19 6.76
N LEU A 205 -12.66 -15.72 6.06
CA LEU A 205 -12.51 -15.88 4.62
C LEU A 205 -12.46 -17.37 4.24
N TYR A 206 -11.63 -18.15 4.94
CA TYR A 206 -11.51 -19.57 4.67
C TYR A 206 -12.77 -20.32 5.08
N SER A 207 -13.39 -20.00 6.23
CA SER A 207 -14.66 -20.62 6.66
C SER A 207 -15.80 -20.47 5.65
N VAL A 208 -15.79 -19.36 4.89
CA VAL A 208 -16.82 -19.07 3.91
C VAL A 208 -16.45 -19.58 2.52
N PHE A 209 -15.20 -19.46 2.11
CA PHE A 209 -14.79 -19.77 0.74
C PHE A 209 -14.46 -21.24 0.53
N PHE A 210 -13.84 -21.91 1.51
CA PHE A 210 -13.42 -23.29 1.39
C PHE A 210 -14.36 -24.26 2.12
N VAL A 211 -14.62 -25.42 1.53
CA VAL A 211 -15.55 -26.45 2.07
C VAL A 211 -15.22 -26.84 3.51
N ASN A 212 -13.93 -26.98 3.83
CA ASN A 212 -13.47 -27.41 5.17
C ASN A 212 -13.10 -26.24 6.08
N GLY A 213 -13.34 -25.00 5.65
CA GLY A 213 -12.96 -23.79 6.36
C GLY A 213 -11.46 -23.59 6.54
N LYS A 214 -10.64 -24.38 5.84
CA LYS A 214 -9.17 -24.35 5.90
C LYS A 214 -8.62 -24.06 4.51
N GLY A 215 -7.58 -23.22 4.46
CA GLY A 215 -6.80 -22.98 3.26
C GLY A 215 -5.96 -24.21 2.86
N PRO A 216 -5.28 -24.14 1.71
CA PRO A 216 -4.40 -25.20 1.22
C PRO A 216 -3.16 -25.36 2.10
N ASP A 217 -2.77 -26.61 2.38
CA ASP A 217 -1.64 -26.93 3.25
C ASP A 217 -0.31 -26.45 2.65
N GLY A 218 0.55 -25.86 3.50
CA GLY A 218 1.89 -25.40 3.12
C GLY A 218 1.93 -24.18 2.19
N ALA A 219 0.77 -23.59 1.87
CA ALA A 219 0.71 -22.36 1.07
C ALA A 219 0.88 -21.11 1.94
N ASP A 220 1.46 -20.07 1.35
CA ASP A 220 1.54 -18.75 1.99
C ASP A 220 0.14 -18.10 2.06
N ALA A 221 -0.35 -17.91 3.29
CA ALA A 221 -1.67 -17.35 3.57
C ALA A 221 -1.88 -15.95 2.96
N ILE A 222 -0.83 -15.13 2.85
CA ILE A 222 -0.93 -13.80 2.23
C ILE A 222 -1.33 -13.94 0.76
N HIS A 223 -0.65 -14.82 0.04
CA HIS A 223 -0.95 -15.10 -1.35
C HIS A 223 -2.34 -15.72 -1.51
N VAL A 224 -2.66 -16.77 -0.75
CA VAL A 224 -3.97 -17.45 -0.82
C VAL A 224 -5.10 -16.45 -0.64
N LYS A 225 -5.03 -15.64 0.42
CA LYS A 225 -6.02 -14.59 0.70
C LYS A 225 -6.19 -13.62 -0.46
N GLY A 226 -5.09 -13.15 -1.07
CA GLY A 226 -5.14 -12.25 -2.21
C GLY A 226 -5.96 -12.82 -3.38
N TYR A 227 -5.71 -14.09 -3.74
CA TYR A 227 -6.42 -14.77 -4.84
C TYR A 227 -7.87 -15.10 -4.49
N VAL A 228 -8.16 -15.51 -3.25
CA VAL A 228 -9.53 -15.75 -2.81
C VAL A 228 -10.34 -14.45 -2.89
N LEU A 229 -9.78 -13.34 -2.40
CA LEU A 229 -10.43 -12.04 -2.48
C LEU A 229 -10.63 -11.59 -3.93
N ASP A 230 -9.68 -11.85 -4.84
CA ASP A 230 -9.86 -11.59 -6.28
C ASP A 230 -11.02 -12.38 -6.86
N HIS A 231 -11.12 -13.66 -6.57
CA HIS A 231 -12.22 -14.51 -7.02
C HIS A 231 -13.58 -13.98 -6.51
N MET A 232 -13.69 -13.75 -5.20
CA MET A 232 -14.91 -13.23 -4.60
C MET A 232 -15.25 -11.82 -5.09
N SER A 233 -14.25 -10.98 -5.37
CA SER A 233 -14.45 -9.64 -5.93
C SER A 233 -15.13 -9.71 -7.28
N LYS A 234 -14.71 -10.65 -8.13
CA LYS A 234 -15.27 -10.89 -9.46
C LYS A 234 -16.68 -11.47 -9.39
N ASP A 235 -16.93 -12.40 -8.47
CA ASP A 235 -18.27 -12.95 -8.24
C ASP A 235 -19.27 -11.89 -7.79
N LEU A 236 -18.81 -10.95 -6.96
CA LEU A 236 -19.65 -9.86 -6.48
C LEU A 236 -19.72 -8.65 -7.41
N GLY A 237 -18.82 -8.55 -8.39
CA GLY A 237 -18.65 -7.36 -9.23
C GLY A 237 -18.12 -6.16 -8.45
N ILE A 238 -17.38 -6.38 -7.35
CA ILE A 238 -16.89 -5.33 -6.44
C ILE A 238 -15.38 -5.19 -6.65
N PRO A 239 -14.81 -3.97 -6.70
CA PRO A 239 -13.38 -3.80 -6.84
C PRO A 239 -12.60 -4.47 -5.71
N TRP A 240 -11.48 -5.12 -6.05
CA TRP A 240 -10.68 -5.92 -5.11
C TRP A 240 -10.29 -5.15 -3.85
N HIS A 241 -9.84 -3.90 -3.97
CA HIS A 241 -9.43 -3.06 -2.83
C HIS A 241 -10.61 -2.63 -1.94
N GLN A 242 -11.84 -2.70 -2.47
CA GLN A 242 -13.07 -2.35 -1.75
C GLN A 242 -13.74 -3.56 -1.12
N MET A 243 -13.20 -4.76 -1.28
CA MET A 243 -13.66 -5.96 -0.57
C MET A 243 -13.45 -5.78 0.93
N LYS A 244 -14.32 -4.98 1.58
CA LYS A 244 -14.37 -4.77 3.03
C LYS A 244 -14.71 -6.08 3.69
N LEU A 245 -13.71 -6.61 4.37
CA LEU A 245 -13.50 -8.04 4.29
C LEU A 245 -14.65 -8.80 4.99
N LYS A 246 -15.18 -8.37 6.14
CA LYS A 246 -16.33 -9.05 6.77
C LYS A 246 -17.67 -8.93 6.00
N LYS A 247 -18.05 -7.72 5.59
CA LYS A 247 -19.36 -7.45 4.93
C LYS A 247 -19.48 -8.23 3.62
N HIS A 248 -18.45 -8.16 2.78
CA HIS A 248 -18.51 -8.71 1.43
C HIS A 248 -18.32 -10.23 1.43
N ILE A 249 -17.53 -10.77 2.36
CA ILE A 249 -17.42 -12.22 2.55
C ILE A 249 -18.78 -12.83 2.91
N LEU A 250 -19.50 -12.23 3.86
CA LEU A 250 -20.84 -12.71 4.23
C LEU A 250 -21.87 -12.52 3.10
N ALA A 251 -21.76 -11.45 2.32
CA ALA A 251 -22.61 -11.24 1.15
C ALA A 251 -22.39 -12.30 0.07
N TRP A 252 -21.14 -12.73 -0.14
CA TRP A 252 -20.79 -13.82 -1.05
C TRP A 252 -21.45 -15.13 -0.61
N GLN A 253 -21.35 -15.48 0.68
CA GLN A 253 -22.03 -16.65 1.24
C GLN A 253 -23.54 -16.59 1.05
N LYS A 254 -24.15 -15.44 1.35
CA LYS A 254 -25.61 -15.24 1.23
C LYS A 254 -26.10 -15.35 -0.21
N LYS A 255 -25.28 -14.99 -1.19
CA LYS A 255 -25.59 -15.18 -2.62
C LYS A 255 -25.53 -16.64 -3.07
N GLY A 256 -25.04 -17.55 -2.22
CA GLY A 256 -25.04 -18.99 -2.49
C GLY A 256 -23.98 -19.42 -3.50
N PHE A 257 -22.86 -18.68 -3.62
CA PHE A 257 -21.74 -19.13 -4.44
C PHE A 257 -21.14 -20.42 -3.87
N LEU A 258 -20.67 -21.28 -4.77
CA LEU A 258 -20.12 -22.58 -4.42
C LEU A 258 -18.78 -22.44 -3.71
N GLN A 259 -18.69 -23.03 -2.52
CA GLN A 259 -17.42 -23.19 -1.83
C GLN A 259 -16.46 -24.04 -2.65
N GLN A 260 -15.18 -23.74 -2.51
CA GLN A 260 -14.11 -24.41 -3.25
C GLN A 260 -13.44 -25.45 -2.36
N ASP A 261 -12.99 -26.55 -2.96
CA ASP A 261 -12.06 -27.45 -2.28
C ASP A 261 -10.65 -26.86 -2.38
N ALA A 262 -9.97 -26.69 -1.24
CA ALA A 262 -8.71 -25.95 -1.19
C ALA A 262 -7.59 -26.64 -1.99
N ASN A 263 -7.55 -27.98 -1.98
CA ASN A 263 -6.50 -28.77 -2.61
C ASN A 263 -6.62 -28.80 -4.14
N THR A 264 -7.85 -28.79 -4.65
CA THR A 264 -8.11 -28.74 -6.09
C THR A 264 -8.11 -27.32 -6.65
N TRP A 265 -8.53 -26.34 -5.86
CA TRP A 265 -8.58 -24.93 -6.28
C TRP A 265 -7.20 -24.25 -6.21
N TRP A 266 -6.35 -24.64 -5.27
CA TRP A 266 -5.05 -24.01 -5.10
C TRP A 266 -3.99 -24.62 -6.02
N ARG A 267 -3.27 -23.74 -6.70
CA ARG A 267 -1.99 -24.03 -7.32
C ARG A 267 -1.03 -22.89 -7.03
N GLN A 268 0.27 -23.19 -7.09
CA GLN A 268 1.28 -22.16 -6.97
C GLN A 268 1.08 -21.11 -8.07
N PRO A 269 1.11 -19.80 -7.72
CA PRO A 269 0.98 -18.75 -8.71
C PRO A 269 2.14 -18.78 -9.72
N ASN A 270 1.83 -18.60 -11.00
CA ASN A 270 2.86 -18.37 -12.01
C ASN A 270 3.32 -16.90 -11.99
N GLU A 271 4.31 -16.57 -12.81
CA GLU A 271 4.90 -15.23 -12.84
C GLU A 271 3.89 -14.14 -13.22
N GLU A 272 2.99 -14.42 -14.16
CA GLU A 272 1.96 -13.47 -14.59
C GLU A 272 0.95 -13.17 -13.48
N GLU A 273 0.55 -14.20 -12.74
CA GLU A 273 -0.32 -14.06 -11.57
C GLU A 273 0.35 -13.30 -10.43
N LYS A 274 1.63 -13.58 -10.13
CA LYS A 274 2.41 -12.83 -9.14
C LYS A 274 2.52 -11.36 -9.54
N LYS A 275 2.91 -11.08 -10.78
CA LYS A 275 3.01 -9.72 -11.33
C LYS A 275 1.69 -8.97 -11.18
N ARG A 276 0.57 -9.61 -11.55
CA ARG A 276 -0.77 -9.01 -11.40
C ARG A 276 -1.14 -8.78 -9.94
N MET A 277 -0.96 -9.78 -9.08
CA MET A 277 -1.36 -9.69 -7.68
C MET A 277 -0.54 -8.64 -6.93
N THR A 278 0.77 -8.57 -7.15
CA THR A 278 1.65 -7.55 -6.57
C THR A 278 1.21 -6.14 -6.95
N LYS A 279 0.94 -5.88 -8.24
CA LYS A 279 0.40 -4.57 -8.69
C LYS A 279 -0.98 -4.29 -8.08
N MET A 280 -1.85 -5.30 -7.97
CA MET A 280 -3.15 -5.13 -7.31
C MET A 280 -3.05 -4.81 -5.83
N MET A 281 -2.10 -5.37 -5.10
CA MET A 281 -1.94 -5.11 -3.66
C MET A 281 -1.33 -3.72 -3.39
N THR A 282 -0.33 -3.34 -4.20
CA THR A 282 0.41 -2.09 -4.05
C THR A 282 -0.49 -0.87 -4.24
N GLY A 283 -0.40 0.12 -3.34
CA GLY A 283 -1.19 1.35 -3.41
C GLY A 283 -2.70 1.20 -3.18
N SER A 284 -3.20 -0.02 -2.90
CA SER A 284 -4.65 -0.30 -2.82
C SER A 284 -5.42 0.56 -1.81
N ILE A 285 -4.78 0.93 -0.70
CA ILE A 285 -5.30 1.85 0.32
C ILE A 285 -5.61 3.25 -0.23
N LEU A 286 -4.89 3.71 -1.26
CA LEU A 286 -5.02 5.06 -1.81
C LEU A 286 -6.06 5.16 -2.92
N ARG A 287 -6.64 4.03 -3.34
CA ARG A 287 -7.66 3.97 -4.39
C ARG A 287 -9.00 4.48 -3.89
N LYS A 288 -9.81 4.96 -4.84
CA LYS A 288 -11.15 5.46 -4.60
C LYS A 288 -12.13 4.34 -4.24
N ASP A 289 -13.00 4.63 -3.28
CA ASP A 289 -14.12 3.77 -2.92
C ASP A 289 -15.36 4.19 -3.74
N PHE A 290 -16.14 3.23 -4.26
CA PHE A 290 -17.34 3.44 -5.08
C PHE A 290 -18.59 3.05 -4.29
#